data_AF-A0A3B7MV75-F1
#
_entry.id   AF-A0A3B7MV75-F1
#
_cell.length_a   1.000
_cell.length_b   1.000
_cell.length_c   1.000
_cell.angle_alpha   90.00
_cell.angle_beta   90.00
_cell.angle_gamma   90.00
#
_symmetry.space_group_name_H-M   'P 1'
#
loop_
_entity.id
_entity.type
_entity.pdbx_description
1 polymer ?
#
loop_
_entity_poly.entity_id
_entity_poly.type
_entity_poly.pdbx_seq_one_letter_code
_entity_poly.pdbx_strand_id
1 'polypeptide(L)'
;MKTIPFLTILLIAGLLFTGCRPDGYEPIGNANDNITAISGAWKLTKVTQTDAESQRKGFPYAVEDITTLFNYASLQLTFNLASGAPSTFTINNGSAPPITGITSGTWSVDDIKTPKTISLKNGAITEAMTLGSYPNSVNGKLKVKVTRTDVATNKLLIVYDYEFSR
;
A
#
# COMPACT_ATOMS: atom_id res chain seq x y z
N MET A 1 -48.57 -47.33 -1.31
CA MET A 1 -47.28 -46.62 -1.52
C MET A 1 -47.59 -45.35 -2.30
N LYS A 2 -47.46 -44.17 -1.69
CA LYS A 2 -47.80 -42.88 -2.34
C LYS A 2 -46.66 -42.51 -3.30
N THR A 3 -46.97 -42.39 -4.58
CA THR A 3 -46.05 -41.92 -5.62
C THR A 3 -45.82 -40.42 -5.43
N ILE A 4 -44.64 -40.05 -4.96
CA ILE A 4 -44.21 -38.65 -4.89
C ILE A 4 -44.01 -38.18 -6.33
N PRO A 5 -44.69 -37.11 -6.79
CA PRO A 5 -44.58 -36.67 -8.18
C PRO A 5 -43.16 -36.14 -8.44
N PHE A 6 -42.52 -36.65 -9.49
CA PHE A 6 -41.16 -36.30 -9.94
C PHE A 6 -40.93 -34.77 -10.08
N LEU A 7 -42.01 -34.02 -10.31
CA LEU A 7 -42.01 -32.55 -10.39
C LEU A 7 -41.56 -31.86 -9.10
N THR A 8 -41.87 -32.43 -7.93
CA THR A 8 -41.49 -31.85 -6.62
C THR A 8 -39.99 -31.97 -6.34
N ILE A 9 -39.32 -32.99 -6.86
CA ILE A 9 -37.87 -33.18 -6.69
C ILE A 9 -37.09 -32.20 -7.57
N LEU A 10 -37.59 -31.93 -8.79
CA LEU A 10 -36.96 -30.98 -9.72
C LEU A 10 -37.04 -29.52 -9.21
N LEU A 11 -38.14 -29.16 -8.54
CA LEU A 11 -38.35 -27.82 -7.98
C LEU A 11 -37.43 -27.55 -6.78
N ILE A 12 -37.15 -28.56 -5.96
CA ILE A 12 -36.24 -28.45 -4.81
C ILE A 12 -34.78 -28.35 -5.27
N ALA A 13 -34.40 -29.05 -6.36
CA ALA A 13 -33.05 -29.00 -6.90
C ALA A 13 -32.68 -27.62 -7.50
N GLY A 14 -33.65 -26.87 -8.07
CA GLY A 14 -33.41 -25.53 -8.62
C GLY A 14 -33.13 -24.45 -7.56
N LEU A 15 -33.67 -24.60 -6.35
CA LEU A 15 -33.48 -23.66 -5.24
C LEU A 15 -32.08 -23.75 -4.59
N LEU A 16 -31.33 -24.82 -4.85
CA LEU A 16 -29.98 -25.01 -4.30
C LEU A 16 -28.88 -24.24 -5.07
N PHE A 17 -29.18 -23.70 -6.25
CA PHE A 17 -28.21 -22.97 -7.08
C PHE A 17 -28.24 -21.44 -6.89
N THR A 18 -29.16 -20.88 -6.11
CA THR A 18 -29.26 -19.43 -5.88
C THR A 18 -28.60 -18.95 -4.58
N GLY A 19 -28.10 -19.88 -3.75
CA GLY A 19 -27.63 -19.58 -2.38
C GLY A 19 -26.18 -19.10 -2.22
N CYS A 20 -25.36 -19.15 -3.27
CA CYS A 20 -23.96 -18.70 -3.20
C CYS A 20 -23.74 -17.51 -4.13
N ARG A 21 -24.23 -16.33 -3.74
CA ARG A 21 -23.59 -15.09 -4.17
C ARG A 21 -22.52 -14.76 -3.13
N PRO A 22 -21.25 -14.58 -3.51
CA PRO A 22 -20.28 -14.04 -2.58
C PRO A 22 -20.77 -12.65 -2.16
N ASP A 23 -21.19 -12.52 -0.91
CA ASP A 23 -21.50 -11.22 -0.32
C ASP A 23 -20.21 -10.41 -0.34
N GLY A 24 -20.16 -9.46 -1.27
CA GLY A 24 -19.18 -8.38 -1.22
C GLY A 24 -19.59 -7.49 -0.07
N TYR A 25 -19.10 -7.79 1.14
CA TYR A 25 -19.29 -6.91 2.28
C TYR A 25 -18.65 -5.56 1.93
N GLU A 26 -19.49 -4.58 1.61
CA GLU A 26 -19.06 -3.19 1.54
C GLU A 26 -18.62 -2.75 2.93
N PRO A 27 -17.56 -1.93 3.05
CA PRO A 27 -17.13 -1.41 4.34
C PRO A 27 -18.28 -0.65 5.01
N ILE A 28 -18.49 -0.88 6.31
CA ILE A 28 -19.52 -0.19 7.09
C ILE A 28 -19.15 1.30 7.16
N GLY A 29 -19.90 2.14 6.43
CA GLY A 29 -19.71 3.60 6.38
C GLY A 29 -19.73 4.17 4.96
N ASN A 30 -19.46 5.47 4.81
CA ASN A 30 -19.24 6.06 3.50
C ASN A 30 -18.01 5.40 2.84
N ALA A 31 -18.06 5.17 1.52
CA ALA A 31 -16.90 4.71 0.78
C ALA A 31 -15.71 5.64 1.07
N ASN A 32 -14.65 5.10 1.67
CA ASN A 32 -13.43 5.88 1.90
C ASN A 32 -12.83 6.24 0.54
N ASP A 33 -12.70 7.54 0.28
CA ASP A 33 -11.90 8.01 -0.84
C ASP A 33 -10.42 7.83 -0.48
N ASN A 34 -9.92 6.63 -0.76
CA ASN A 34 -8.55 6.22 -0.44
C ASN A 34 -7.51 7.09 -1.15
N ILE A 35 -7.83 7.61 -2.33
CA ILE A 35 -6.94 8.51 -3.09
C ILE A 35 -6.84 9.86 -2.40
N THR A 36 -7.97 10.43 -1.98
CA THR A 36 -7.99 11.64 -1.16
C THR A 36 -7.28 11.42 0.17
N ALA A 37 -7.41 10.23 0.77
CA ALA A 37 -6.72 9.89 2.01
C ALA A 37 -5.19 9.82 1.85
N ILE A 38 -4.68 9.29 0.74
CA ILE A 38 -3.25 9.25 0.41
C ILE A 38 -2.71 10.64 0.06
N SER A 39 -3.54 11.50 -0.53
CA SER A 39 -3.14 12.86 -0.91
C SER A 39 -2.78 13.75 0.29
N GLY A 40 -2.02 14.81 0.02
CA GLY A 40 -1.57 15.78 1.00
C GLY A 40 -0.07 15.71 1.29
N ALA A 41 0.36 16.49 2.28
CA ALA A 41 1.74 16.55 2.75
C ALA A 41 1.95 15.63 3.96
N TRP A 42 3.03 14.89 3.94
CA TRP A 42 3.36 13.79 4.84
C TRP A 42 4.78 13.97 5.36
N LYS A 43 4.96 14.04 6.67
CA LYS A 43 6.27 14.07 7.32
C LYS A 43 6.66 12.68 7.80
N LEU A 44 7.89 12.29 7.55
CA LEU A 44 8.38 10.98 7.97
C LEU A 44 8.62 10.97 9.48
N THR A 45 8.08 9.96 10.15
CA THR A 45 8.11 9.86 11.62
C THR A 45 8.82 8.62 12.13
N LYS A 46 8.82 7.54 11.35
CA LYS A 46 9.47 6.29 11.71
C LYS A 46 10.02 5.58 10.48
N VAL A 47 11.19 4.97 10.64
CA VAL A 47 11.84 4.14 9.63
C VAL A 47 12.32 2.85 10.26
N THR A 48 11.81 1.74 9.77
CA THR A 48 12.31 0.41 10.11
C THR A 48 13.04 -0.16 8.90
N GLN A 49 14.25 -0.66 9.10
CA GLN A 49 15.02 -1.37 8.10
C GLN A 49 15.00 -2.87 8.40
N THR A 50 14.75 -3.68 7.37
CA THR A 50 14.85 -5.13 7.44
C THR A 50 15.88 -5.63 6.45
N ASP A 51 16.90 -6.34 6.92
CA ASP A 51 17.79 -7.14 6.08
C ASP A 51 17.11 -8.48 5.77
N ALA A 52 16.77 -8.69 4.50
CA ALA A 52 16.01 -9.86 4.07
C ALA A 52 16.78 -11.16 4.25
N GLU A 53 18.11 -11.15 4.10
CA GLU A 53 18.94 -12.36 4.26
C GLU A 53 19.16 -12.68 5.73
N SER A 54 19.40 -11.65 6.55
CA SER A 54 19.51 -11.81 7.99
C SER A 54 18.20 -12.34 8.58
N GLN A 55 17.05 -11.84 8.10
CA GLN A 55 15.73 -12.32 8.51
C GLN A 55 15.51 -13.78 8.09
N ARG A 56 15.83 -14.12 6.84
CA ARG A 56 15.69 -15.49 6.32
C ARG A 56 16.54 -16.50 7.09
N LYS A 57 17.71 -16.09 7.57
CA LYS A 57 18.64 -16.94 8.34
C LYS A 57 18.38 -16.92 9.84
N GLY A 58 17.40 -16.14 10.31
CA GLY A 58 17.03 -16.08 11.73
C GLY A 58 18.05 -15.38 12.62
N PHE A 59 18.82 -14.43 12.08
CA PHE A 59 19.74 -13.64 12.90
C PHE A 59 18.98 -12.71 13.86
N PRO A 60 19.43 -12.59 15.12
CA PRO A 60 19.01 -11.47 15.96
C PRO A 60 19.48 -10.18 15.26
N TYR A 61 18.66 -9.13 15.25
CA TYR A 61 18.94 -7.84 14.58
C TYR A 61 18.71 -7.79 13.06
N ALA A 62 17.89 -8.69 12.53
CA ALA A 62 17.46 -8.61 11.13
C ALA A 62 16.51 -7.43 10.83
N VAL A 63 15.84 -6.90 11.85
CA VAL A 63 14.88 -5.79 11.76
C VAL A 63 15.27 -4.75 12.79
N GLU A 64 15.61 -3.55 12.33
CA GLU A 64 16.11 -2.47 13.18
C GLU A 64 15.32 -1.18 12.95
N ASP A 65 15.05 -0.48 14.06
CA ASP A 65 14.49 0.87 14.01
C ASP A 65 15.62 1.87 13.82
N ILE A 66 15.70 2.46 12.63
CA ILE A 66 16.78 3.39 12.27
C ILE A 66 16.36 4.85 12.38
N THR A 67 15.18 5.13 12.96
CA THR A 67 14.57 6.46 13.02
C THR A 67 15.49 7.52 13.63
N THR A 68 16.34 7.14 14.59
CA THR A 68 17.25 8.04 15.30
C THR A 68 18.63 8.18 14.64
N LEU A 69 18.94 7.35 13.63
CA LEU A 69 20.25 7.39 12.96
C LEU A 69 20.40 8.60 12.04
N PHE A 70 19.30 9.12 11.51
CA PHE A 70 19.27 10.28 10.64
C PHE A 70 18.12 11.20 11.03
N ASN A 71 18.18 12.46 10.58
CA ASN A 71 17.11 13.42 10.80
C ASN A 71 15.92 13.17 9.84
N TYR A 72 15.24 12.04 9.97
CA TYR A 72 14.11 11.68 9.12
C TYR A 72 12.93 12.65 9.24
N ALA A 73 12.80 13.36 10.36
CA ALA A 73 11.75 14.37 10.56
C ALA A 73 11.84 15.55 9.57
N SER A 74 12.99 15.77 8.92
CA SER A 74 13.12 16.78 7.86
C SER A 74 12.54 16.34 6.52
N LEU A 75 12.23 15.05 6.35
CA LEU A 75 11.70 14.51 5.11
C LEU A 75 10.20 14.76 5.00
N GLN A 76 9.78 15.38 3.91
CA GLN A 76 8.39 15.60 3.55
C GLN A 76 8.06 15.04 2.17
N LEU A 77 7.03 14.21 2.10
CA LEU A 77 6.44 13.66 0.89
C LEU A 77 5.10 14.35 0.64
N THR A 78 4.86 14.86 -0.57
CA THR A 78 3.59 15.49 -0.93
C THR A 78 3.00 14.80 -2.15
N PHE A 79 1.73 14.43 -2.06
CA PHE A 79 0.93 13.88 -3.15
C PHE A 79 -0.21 14.83 -3.50
N ASN A 80 -0.24 15.32 -4.73
CA ASN A 80 -1.28 16.22 -5.22
C ASN A 80 -2.30 15.47 -6.07
N LEU A 81 -3.53 15.99 -6.08
CA LEU A 81 -4.59 15.57 -6.98
C LEU A 81 -4.86 16.65 -8.02
N ALA A 82 -5.31 16.23 -9.20
CA ALA A 82 -5.91 17.11 -10.21
C ALA A 82 -7.27 16.53 -10.56
N SER A 83 -8.35 17.29 -10.36
CA SER A 83 -9.73 16.85 -10.63
C SER A 83 -10.09 15.50 -9.97
N GLY A 84 -9.61 15.26 -8.75
CA GLY A 84 -9.88 14.03 -8.00
C GLY A 84 -9.01 12.82 -8.38
N ALA A 85 -8.06 12.96 -9.30
CA ALA A 85 -7.15 11.90 -9.70
C ALA A 85 -5.69 12.21 -9.29
N PRO A 86 -4.84 11.18 -9.07
CA PRO A 86 -3.40 11.36 -8.85
C PRO A 86 -2.77 12.26 -9.91
N SER A 87 -2.00 13.26 -9.47
CA SER A 87 -1.31 14.18 -10.37
C SER A 87 0.19 14.19 -10.10
N THR A 88 0.68 15.16 -9.34
CA THR A 88 2.10 15.37 -9.07
C THR A 88 2.48 14.90 -7.69
N PHE A 89 3.74 14.51 -7.52
CA PHE A 89 4.33 14.30 -6.22
C PHE A 89 5.62 15.10 -6.07
N THR A 90 5.98 15.39 -4.82
CA THR A 90 7.28 15.95 -4.45
C THR A 90 7.81 15.29 -3.18
N ILE A 91 9.13 15.15 -3.09
CA ILE A 91 9.85 14.65 -1.93
C ILE A 91 10.93 15.67 -1.62
N ASN A 92 10.78 16.32 -0.48
CA ASN A 92 11.83 17.14 0.11
C ASN A 92 12.52 16.31 1.19
N ASN A 93 13.73 15.84 0.92
CA ASN A 93 14.49 15.03 1.88
C ASN A 93 15.02 15.87 3.06
N GLY A 94 15.16 17.20 2.91
CA GLY A 94 15.89 18.02 3.87
C GLY A 94 17.30 17.46 4.12
N SER A 95 17.58 17.06 5.36
CA SER A 95 18.82 16.39 5.79
C SER A 95 18.71 14.86 5.89
N ALA A 96 17.56 14.28 5.57
CA ALA A 96 17.36 12.84 5.61
C ALA A 96 17.95 12.14 4.37
N PRO A 97 18.35 10.86 4.46
CA PRO A 97 18.67 10.05 3.30
C PRO A 97 17.49 9.98 2.31
N PRO A 98 17.77 9.92 0.98
CA PRO A 98 16.73 9.73 -0.02
C PRO A 98 16.00 8.39 0.13
N ILE A 99 14.67 8.43 0.13
CA ILE A 99 13.83 7.21 0.16
C ILE A 99 13.58 6.62 -1.24
N THR A 100 13.87 7.40 -2.30
CA THR A 100 13.74 7.07 -3.72
C THR A 100 14.82 7.78 -4.53
N GLY A 101 15.07 7.32 -5.75
CA GLY A 101 15.98 7.97 -6.70
C GLY A 101 15.37 9.18 -7.41
N ILE A 102 14.05 9.39 -7.31
CA ILE A 102 13.32 10.54 -7.86
C ILE A 102 12.62 11.33 -6.77
N THR A 103 12.69 12.66 -6.84
CA THR A 103 12.16 13.59 -5.82
C THR A 103 10.97 14.41 -6.29
N SER A 104 10.60 14.33 -7.56
CA SER A 104 9.40 14.97 -8.09
C SER A 104 8.97 14.31 -9.38
N GLY A 105 7.71 14.50 -9.77
CA GLY A 105 7.14 13.95 -10.98
C GLY A 105 5.65 13.71 -10.85
N THR A 106 5.14 12.67 -11.49
CA THR A 106 3.74 12.23 -11.38
C THR A 106 3.62 10.96 -10.56
N TRP A 107 2.49 10.79 -9.87
CA TRP A 107 2.21 9.55 -9.15
C TRP A 107 0.90 8.92 -9.63
N SER A 108 0.79 7.61 -9.45
CA SER A 108 -0.43 6.84 -9.72
C SER A 108 -0.54 5.68 -8.74
N VAL A 109 -1.70 5.03 -8.70
CA VAL A 109 -1.91 3.78 -7.98
C VAL A 109 -2.27 2.64 -8.92
N ASP A 110 -2.14 1.41 -8.47
CA ASP A 110 -2.56 0.21 -9.18
C ASP A 110 -4.09 0.06 -9.27
N ASP A 111 -4.81 0.40 -8.19
CA ASP A 111 -6.27 0.40 -8.13
C ASP A 111 -6.78 1.58 -7.29
N ILE A 112 -7.75 2.34 -7.82
CA ILE A 112 -8.29 3.54 -7.16
C ILE A 112 -9.11 3.20 -5.91
N LYS A 113 -9.80 2.05 -5.91
CA LYS A 113 -10.64 1.59 -4.81
C LYS A 113 -9.81 0.88 -3.75
N THR A 114 -8.85 0.06 -4.15
CA THR A 114 -8.01 -0.71 -3.21
C THR A 114 -6.52 -0.58 -3.56
N PRO A 115 -5.92 0.60 -3.36
CA PRO A 115 -4.53 0.83 -3.75
C PRO A 115 -3.58 -0.01 -2.89
N LYS A 116 -2.69 -0.73 -3.56
CA LYS A 116 -1.61 -1.52 -2.93
C LYS A 116 -0.23 -1.00 -3.31
N THR A 117 -0.12 -0.34 -4.45
CA THR A 117 1.16 0.17 -4.95
C THR A 117 1.00 1.60 -5.43
N ILE A 118 1.86 2.49 -4.94
CA ILE A 118 2.05 3.83 -5.49
C ILE A 118 3.21 3.77 -6.47
N SER A 119 2.97 4.18 -7.72
CA SER A 119 4.02 4.34 -8.72
C SER A 119 4.41 5.81 -8.82
N LEU A 120 5.70 6.09 -8.73
CA LEU A 120 6.29 7.41 -8.90
C LEU A 120 7.03 7.44 -10.24
N LYS A 121 6.78 8.46 -11.06
CA LYS A 121 7.36 8.57 -12.39
C LYS A 121 7.98 9.94 -12.62
N ASN A 122 9.21 9.96 -13.14
CA ASN A 122 9.85 11.15 -13.67
C ASN A 122 10.59 10.80 -14.96
N GLY A 123 10.07 11.29 -16.10
CA GLY A 123 10.57 10.92 -17.42
C GLY A 123 10.44 9.41 -17.67
N ALA A 124 11.57 8.74 -17.92
CA ALA A 124 11.66 7.30 -18.14
C ALA A 124 11.82 6.49 -16.84
N ILE A 125 12.11 7.14 -15.71
CA ILE A 125 12.33 6.47 -14.42
C ILE A 125 10.98 6.24 -13.76
N THR A 126 10.72 4.99 -13.35
CA THR A 126 9.56 4.60 -12.57
C THR A 126 10.03 3.86 -11.33
N GLU A 127 9.58 4.30 -10.15
CA GLU A 127 9.80 3.64 -8.88
C GLU A 127 8.47 3.29 -8.24
N ALA A 128 8.43 2.18 -7.50
CA ALA A 128 7.22 1.72 -6.83
C ALA A 128 7.41 1.73 -5.32
N MET A 129 6.36 2.16 -4.61
CA MET A 129 6.20 2.04 -3.16
C MET A 129 5.01 1.15 -2.88
N THR A 130 5.19 0.09 -2.10
CA THR A 130 4.08 -0.75 -1.66
C THR A 130 3.39 -0.11 -0.46
N LEU A 131 2.07 0.05 -0.50
CA LEU A 131 1.30 0.55 0.63
C LEU A 131 1.20 -0.51 1.72
N GLY A 132 1.64 -0.17 2.92
CA GLY A 132 1.39 -0.95 4.13
C GLY A 132 0.04 -0.58 4.76
N SER A 133 -0.26 0.72 4.81
CA SER A 133 -1.56 1.25 5.21
C SER A 133 -1.70 2.68 4.70
N TYR A 134 -2.91 3.09 4.36
CA TYR A 134 -3.24 4.49 4.11
C TYR A 134 -4.13 5.04 5.24
N PRO A 135 -4.18 6.38 5.39
CA PRO A 135 -4.95 7.01 6.46
C PRO A 135 -6.44 6.67 6.38
N ASN A 136 -7.07 6.51 7.54
CA ASN A 136 -8.52 6.40 7.69
C ASN A 136 -8.98 7.14 8.95
N SER A 137 -10.28 7.07 9.27
CA SER A 137 -10.87 7.74 10.44
C SER A 137 -10.27 7.35 11.78
N VAL A 138 -9.57 6.21 11.87
CA VAL A 138 -8.96 5.68 13.11
C VAL A 138 -7.44 5.85 13.10
N ASN A 139 -6.81 5.72 11.95
CA ASN A 139 -5.36 5.76 11.77
C ASN A 139 -4.98 6.86 10.79
N GLY A 140 -4.45 7.98 11.30
CA GLY A 140 -4.03 9.12 10.48
C GLY A 140 -2.65 8.97 9.80
N LYS A 141 -2.12 7.75 9.70
CA LYS A 141 -0.74 7.50 9.23
C LYS A 141 -0.70 6.83 7.86
N LEU A 142 0.24 7.29 7.03
CA LEU A 142 0.56 6.66 5.76
C LEU A 142 1.79 5.78 5.96
N LYS A 143 1.69 4.49 5.63
CA LYS A 143 2.81 3.54 5.68
C LYS A 143 3.12 3.06 4.29
N VAL A 144 4.38 3.21 3.89
CA VAL A 144 4.88 2.75 2.60
C VAL A 144 6.13 1.91 2.80
N LYS A 145 6.25 0.88 1.98
CA LYS A 145 7.34 -0.07 1.95
C LYS A 145 8.10 0.11 0.66
N VAL A 146 9.42 0.16 0.78
CA VAL A 146 10.33 0.27 -0.35
C VAL A 146 11.32 -0.87 -0.28
N THR A 147 11.39 -1.65 -1.36
CA THR A 147 12.31 -2.78 -1.46
C THR A 147 13.54 -2.38 -2.27
N ARG A 148 14.71 -2.86 -1.86
CA ARG A 148 15.95 -2.75 -2.59
C ARG A 148 16.38 -4.14 -3.00
N THR A 149 16.52 -4.34 -4.30
CA THR A 149 16.99 -5.58 -4.89
C THR A 149 18.38 -5.38 -5.48
N ASP A 150 19.15 -6.45 -5.52
CA ASP A 150 20.40 -6.50 -6.25
C ASP A 150 20.13 -6.45 -7.76
N VAL A 151 20.82 -5.57 -8.49
CA VAL A 151 20.56 -5.34 -9.92
C VAL A 151 20.98 -6.55 -10.78
N ALA A 152 22.00 -7.30 -10.36
CA ALA A 152 22.53 -8.42 -11.14
C ALA A 152 21.74 -9.72 -10.92
N THR A 153 21.29 -9.97 -9.69
CA THR A 153 20.67 -11.24 -9.27
C THR A 153 19.17 -11.13 -9.00
N ASN A 154 18.62 -9.91 -8.98
CA ASN A 154 17.25 -9.60 -8.58
C ASN A 154 16.89 -10.11 -7.17
N LYS A 155 17.90 -10.36 -6.34
CA LYS A 155 17.71 -10.83 -4.96
C LYS A 155 17.28 -9.67 -4.08
N LEU A 156 16.27 -9.90 -3.23
CA LEU A 156 15.87 -8.93 -2.21
C LEU A 156 17.00 -8.77 -1.18
N LEU A 157 17.45 -7.53 -0.98
CA LEU A 157 18.51 -7.20 -0.04
C LEU A 157 17.94 -6.56 1.22
N ILE A 158 17.29 -5.40 1.05
CA ILE A 158 16.82 -4.57 2.16
C ILE A 158 15.38 -4.15 1.90
N VAL A 159 14.57 -4.18 2.94
CA VAL A 159 13.21 -3.63 2.96
C VAL A 159 13.18 -2.48 3.94
N TYR A 160 12.68 -1.33 3.49
CA TYR A 160 12.41 -0.19 4.36
C TYR A 160 10.91 -0.03 4.54
N ASP A 161 10.46 0.03 5.79
CA ASP A 161 9.10 0.39 6.16
C ASP A 161 9.12 1.83 6.70
N TYR A 162 8.50 2.74 5.96
CA TYR A 162 8.40 4.16 6.29
C TYR A 162 7.00 4.48 6.80
N GLU A 163 6.93 5.20 7.92
CA GLU A 163 5.67 5.67 8.50
C GLU A 163 5.64 7.19 8.54
N PHE A 164 4.61 7.75 7.92
CA PHE A 164 4.40 9.19 7.80
C PHE A 164 3.17 9.64 8.58
N SER A 165 3.23 10.87 9.09
CA SER A 165 2.10 11.60 9.68
C SER A 165 1.90 12.95 8.98
N ARG A 166 0.71 13.52 9.11
CA ARG A 166 0.47 14.91 8.71
C ARG A 166 1.10 15.89 9.69
#